data_AF-A0A970Y640-F1
#
_entry.id   AF-A0A970Y640-F1
#
_cell.length_a   1.000
_cell.length_b   1.000
_cell.length_c   1.000
_cell.angle_alpha   90.00
_cell.angle_beta   90.00
_cell.angle_gamma   90.00
#
_symmetry.space_group_name_H-M   'P 1'
#
loop_
_entity.id
_entity.type
_entity.pdbx_description
1 polymer ?
#
loop_
_entity_poly.entity_id
_entity_poly.type
_entity_poly.pdbx_seq_one_letter_code
_entity_poly.pdbx_strand_id
1 'polypeptide(L)'
;MIIAKQKDFADILRMLEGSRRVFIVGCGECATATETGGAPQVLDMKRRLEAEGKEVVGTDVAHSVCQELDLKRLLRLHKEAVERTDVFLVLSCGAGAQSLRDATTARIVAGTDSLFLGNSLRRLDYEEKCSLCGECVIDRFGGVCPVARCSKGLLNGPCGGTDHGMCEVNPNKPCAWTMVYERLKQQGRLDDLKVIHPPKRWDQARRPGRAQWRPERSEESRRVHTRTSACTLPGADEGSDEGSGS
;
A
#
# COMPACT_ATOMS: atom_id res chain seq x y z
N MET A 1 -3.14 3.10 -6.19
CA MET A 1 -1.69 3.10 -5.91
C MET A 1 -1.35 4.28 -5.02
N ILE A 2 -0.35 4.17 -4.14
CA ILE A 2 0.12 5.33 -3.38
C ILE A 2 0.97 6.19 -4.31
N ILE A 3 0.56 7.44 -4.50
CA ILE A 3 1.35 8.43 -5.23
C ILE A 3 2.45 8.91 -4.29
N ALA A 4 3.69 8.80 -4.76
CA ALA A 4 4.86 9.27 -4.05
C ALA A 4 5.63 10.27 -4.91
N LYS A 5 6.43 11.10 -4.25
CA LYS A 5 7.41 11.98 -4.88
C LYS A 5 8.78 11.65 -4.29
N GLN A 6 9.81 11.49 -5.13
CA GLN A 6 11.17 11.35 -4.62
C GLN A 6 11.59 12.66 -3.93
N LYS A 7 12.21 12.55 -2.76
CA LYS A 7 12.75 13.70 -2.04
C LYS A 7 13.90 14.32 -2.82
N ASP A 8 14.13 15.61 -2.58
CA ASP A 8 15.27 16.29 -3.14
C ASP A 8 16.55 15.61 -2.68
N PHE A 9 17.50 15.44 -3.59
CA PHE A 9 18.69 14.65 -3.31
C PHE A 9 19.59 15.26 -2.24
N ALA A 10 19.65 16.59 -2.16
CA ALA A 10 20.34 17.29 -1.08
C ALA A 10 19.76 16.93 0.30
N ASP A 11 18.44 16.78 0.40
CA ASP A 11 17.80 16.33 1.62
C ASP A 11 18.13 14.88 1.93
N ILE A 12 18.15 14.00 0.93
CA ILE A 12 18.56 12.60 1.09
C ILE A 12 20.01 12.52 1.60
N LEU A 13 20.94 13.29 1.05
CA LEU A 13 22.33 13.34 1.52
C LEU A 13 22.42 13.77 2.98
N ARG A 14 21.71 14.84 3.35
CA ARG A 14 21.62 15.32 4.72
C ARG A 14 21.05 14.27 5.67
N MET A 15 20.00 13.55 5.24
CA MET A 15 19.42 12.44 6.01
C MET A 15 20.40 11.26 6.19
N LEU A 16 21.31 11.05 5.23
CA LEU A 16 22.34 10.00 5.25
C LEU A 16 23.66 10.44 5.88
N GLU A 17 23.73 11.64 6.48
CA GLU A 17 24.90 12.08 7.25
C GLU A 17 25.26 11.06 8.34
N GLY A 18 26.57 10.85 8.51
CA GLY A 18 27.14 9.85 9.43
C GLY A 18 27.05 8.39 8.95
N SER A 19 26.33 8.09 7.86
CA SER A 19 26.23 6.71 7.32
C SER A 19 27.13 6.55 6.10
N ARG A 20 27.95 5.49 6.04
CA ARG A 20 28.87 5.24 4.92
C ARG A 20 28.32 4.22 3.94
N ARG A 21 27.83 3.09 4.47
CA ARG A 21 27.34 1.94 3.72
C ARG A 21 25.82 1.98 3.61
N VAL A 22 25.31 2.09 2.38
CA VAL A 22 23.89 2.27 2.10
C VAL A 22 23.37 1.06 1.31
N PHE A 23 22.24 0.51 1.72
CA PHE A 23 21.47 -0.43 0.92
C PHE A 23 20.23 0.28 0.37
N ILE A 24 20.00 0.23 -0.93
CA ILE A 24 18.84 0.90 -1.55
C ILE A 24 17.74 -0.12 -1.85
N VAL A 25 16.54 0.09 -1.31
CA VAL A 25 15.36 -0.75 -1.58
C VAL A 25 14.33 0.05 -2.37
N GLY A 26 14.00 -0.40 -3.57
CA GLY A 26 12.90 0.12 -4.39
C GLY A 26 11.61 -0.69 -4.26
N CYS A 27 10.53 -0.21 -4.86
CA CYS A 27 9.22 -0.87 -4.89
C CYS A 27 8.69 -1.03 -6.33
N GLY A 28 8.43 -2.27 -6.71
CA GLY A 28 8.03 -2.71 -8.05
C GLY A 28 6.62 -2.31 -8.47
N GLU A 29 5.74 -1.98 -7.52
CA GLU A 29 4.36 -1.57 -7.79
C GLU A 29 4.21 -0.05 -7.88
N CYS A 30 3.78 0.60 -6.79
CA CYS A 30 3.35 2.00 -6.80
C CYS A 30 4.51 2.97 -7.10
N ALA A 31 5.71 2.68 -6.60
CA ALA A 31 6.88 3.55 -6.80
C ALA A 31 7.44 3.44 -8.23
N THR A 32 7.40 2.25 -8.83
CA THR A 32 7.67 2.08 -10.27
C THR A 32 6.64 2.82 -11.12
N ALA A 33 5.34 2.67 -10.83
CA ALA A 33 4.27 3.33 -11.59
C ALA A 33 4.32 4.87 -11.52
N THR A 34 4.96 5.40 -10.48
CA THR A 34 5.16 6.85 -10.28
C THR A 34 6.56 7.34 -10.62
N GLU A 35 7.42 6.45 -11.13
CA GLU A 35 8.81 6.77 -11.47
C GLU A 35 9.61 7.36 -10.29
N THR A 36 9.35 6.88 -9.07
CA THR A 36 10.00 7.37 -7.84
C THR A 36 10.87 6.33 -7.12
N GLY A 37 10.74 5.05 -7.47
CA GLY A 37 11.47 3.98 -6.80
C GLY A 37 11.49 2.64 -7.50
N GLY A 38 11.24 2.63 -8.82
CA GLY A 38 11.48 1.45 -9.65
C GLY A 38 12.97 1.24 -9.95
N ALA A 39 13.30 0.21 -10.73
CA ALA A 39 14.68 -0.13 -11.07
C ALA A 39 15.48 1.05 -11.67
N PRO A 40 14.93 1.87 -12.61
CA PRO A 40 15.66 3.03 -13.12
C PRO A 40 16.01 4.04 -12.03
N GLN A 41 15.10 4.30 -11.09
CA GLN A 41 15.31 5.26 -10.01
C GLN A 41 16.29 4.75 -8.95
N VAL A 42 16.27 3.45 -8.65
CA VAL A 42 17.24 2.82 -7.75
C VAL A 42 18.65 2.90 -8.33
N LEU A 43 18.82 2.59 -9.62
CA LEU A 43 20.11 2.68 -10.30
C LEU A 43 20.61 4.12 -10.39
N ASP A 44 19.72 5.07 -10.67
CA ASP A 44 20.08 6.49 -10.68
C ASP A 44 20.54 6.97 -9.30
N MET A 45 19.77 6.65 -8.26
CA MET A 45 20.11 6.99 -6.88
C MET A 45 21.44 6.36 -6.44
N LYS A 46 21.70 5.10 -6.83
CA LYS A 46 22.98 4.43 -6.60
C LYS A 46 24.13 5.26 -7.15
N ARG A 47 24.09 5.59 -8.45
CA ARG A 47 25.16 6.36 -9.11
C ARG A 47 25.41 7.71 -8.42
N ARG A 48 24.32 8.40 -8.04
CA ARG A 48 24.41 9.70 -7.37
C ARG A 48 25.00 9.61 -5.97
N LEU A 49 24.64 8.59 -5.19
CA LEU A 49 25.22 8.36 -3.86
C LEU A 49 26.70 7.96 -3.93
N GLU A 50 27.08 7.13 -4.90
CA GLU A 50 28.47 6.74 -5.13
C GLU A 50 29.34 7.94 -5.54
N ALA A 51 28.80 8.85 -6.35
CA ALA A 51 29.47 10.11 -6.71
C ALA A 51 29.74 11.02 -5.49
N GLU A 52 28.90 10.93 -4.46
CA GLU A 52 29.03 11.65 -3.18
C GLU A 52 29.86 10.86 -2.14
N GLY A 53 30.55 9.80 -2.56
CA GLY A 53 31.46 9.03 -1.72
C GLY A 53 30.79 8.03 -0.77
N LYS A 54 29.50 7.74 -0.94
CA LYS A 54 28.81 6.66 -0.20
C LYS A 54 29.12 5.31 -0.84
N GLU A 55 29.24 4.26 -0.02
CA GLU A 55 29.38 2.89 -0.49
C GLU A 55 27.99 2.25 -0.60
N VAL A 56 27.50 2.00 -1.82
CA VAL A 56 26.23 1.30 -2.00
C VAL A 56 26.48 -0.21 -1.95
N VAL A 57 26.25 -0.83 -0.79
CA VAL A 57 26.57 -2.24 -0.53
C VAL A 57 25.61 -3.22 -1.21
N GLY A 58 24.43 -2.74 -1.60
CA GLY A 58 23.43 -3.53 -2.30
C GLY A 58 22.26 -2.69 -2.76
N THR A 59 21.58 -3.16 -3.81
CA THR A 59 20.36 -2.55 -4.32
C THR A 59 19.42 -3.63 -4.82
N ASP A 60 18.13 -3.49 -4.53
CA ASP A 60 17.12 -4.35 -5.15
C ASP A 60 15.73 -3.69 -5.12
N VAL A 61 14.80 -4.20 -5.92
CA VAL A 61 13.42 -3.73 -6.03
C VAL A 61 12.50 -4.89 -5.64
N ALA A 62 11.89 -4.80 -4.46
CA ALA A 62 10.86 -5.76 -4.06
C ALA A 62 9.67 -5.66 -5.02
N HIS A 63 8.93 -6.73 -5.24
CA HIS A 63 7.67 -6.63 -5.99
C HIS A 63 6.74 -5.64 -5.28
N SER A 64 6.54 -5.81 -3.97
CA SER A 64 5.83 -4.85 -3.13
C SER A 64 6.46 -4.77 -1.74
N VAL A 65 7.07 -3.64 -1.40
CA VAL A 65 7.80 -3.47 -0.13
C VAL A 65 6.86 -3.56 1.09
N CYS A 66 5.60 -3.13 0.96
CA CYS A 66 4.60 -3.25 2.03
C CYS A 66 4.03 -4.68 2.18
N GLN A 67 4.45 -5.63 1.35
CA GLN A 67 4.19 -7.05 1.51
C GLN A 67 5.39 -7.68 2.22
N GLU A 68 5.27 -7.85 3.55
CA GLU A 68 6.43 -8.17 4.40
C GLU A 68 7.13 -9.49 4.05
N LEU A 69 6.43 -10.48 3.49
CA LEU A 69 7.03 -11.76 3.11
C LEU A 69 7.92 -11.62 1.87
N ASP A 70 7.47 -10.84 0.88
CA ASP A 70 8.23 -10.48 -0.30
C ASP A 70 9.50 -9.71 0.09
N LEU A 71 9.36 -8.72 0.97
CA LEU A 71 10.50 -7.96 1.48
C LEU A 71 11.50 -8.85 2.23
N LYS A 72 11.03 -9.71 3.14
CA LYS A 72 11.90 -10.65 3.88
C LYS A 72 12.64 -11.61 2.94
N ARG A 73 11.98 -12.06 1.87
CA ARG A 73 12.61 -12.89 0.84
C ARG A 73 13.76 -12.13 0.16
N LEU A 74 13.52 -10.89 -0.25
CA LEU A 74 14.55 -10.03 -0.85
C LEU A 74 15.74 -9.84 0.10
N LEU A 75 15.49 -9.46 1.36
CA LEU A 75 16.57 -9.27 2.34
C LEU A 75 17.39 -10.54 2.56
N ARG A 76 16.75 -11.72 2.57
CA ARG A 76 17.44 -13.01 2.69
C ARG A 76 18.35 -13.32 1.51
N LEU A 77 17.94 -12.94 0.29
CA LEU A 77 18.78 -13.09 -0.91
C LEU A 77 20.02 -12.20 -0.87
N HIS A 78 19.94 -11.07 -0.15
CA HIS A 78 21.03 -10.11 0.02
C HIS A 78 21.64 -10.13 1.42
N LYS A 79 21.61 -11.27 2.12
CA LYS A 79 21.97 -11.38 3.55
C LYS A 79 23.30 -10.70 3.89
N GLU A 80 24.35 -10.96 3.12
CA GLU A 80 25.69 -10.39 3.36
C GLU A 80 25.72 -8.86 3.21
N ALA A 81 25.04 -8.32 2.20
CA ALA A 81 24.93 -6.87 1.99
C ALA A 81 24.08 -6.21 3.08
N VAL A 82 23.02 -6.88 3.53
CA VAL A 82 22.16 -6.44 4.63
C VAL A 82 22.93 -6.41 5.96
N GLU A 83 23.77 -7.40 6.25
CA GLU A 83 24.58 -7.43 7.47
C GLU A 83 25.65 -6.32 7.50
N ARG A 84 26.14 -5.91 6.31
CA ARG A 84 27.15 -4.86 6.19
C ARG A 84 26.58 -3.44 6.13
N THR A 85 25.28 -3.25 5.91
CA THR A 85 24.71 -1.91 5.70
C THR A 85 24.62 -1.10 7.01
N ASP A 86 24.94 0.19 6.96
CA ASP A 86 24.71 1.11 8.07
C ASP A 86 23.25 1.61 8.06
N VAL A 87 22.71 1.79 6.86
CA VAL A 87 21.40 2.42 6.63
C VAL A 87 20.74 1.87 5.37
N PHE A 88 19.42 1.74 5.42
CA PHE A 88 18.60 1.50 4.25
C PHE A 88 18.03 2.82 3.72
N LEU A 89 18.27 3.11 2.45
CA LEU A 89 17.53 4.14 1.72
C LEU A 89 16.34 3.49 1.01
N VAL A 90 15.14 3.87 1.41
CA VAL A 90 13.90 3.27 0.93
C VAL A 90 13.25 4.17 -0.11
N LEU A 91 13.28 3.76 -1.37
CA LEU A 91 12.55 4.38 -2.47
C LEU A 91 11.16 3.75 -2.60
N SER A 92 10.36 3.88 -1.54
CA SER A 92 8.96 3.43 -1.49
C SER A 92 8.14 4.33 -0.56
N CYS A 93 6.83 4.08 -0.48
CA CYS A 93 5.94 4.83 0.40
C CYS A 93 6.24 4.58 1.90
N GLY A 94 5.63 5.38 2.77
CA GLY A 94 5.83 5.27 4.22
C GLY A 94 5.41 3.93 4.82
N ALA A 95 4.47 3.20 4.19
CA ALA A 95 4.13 1.84 4.61
C ALA A 95 5.28 0.86 4.31
N GLY A 96 5.90 0.95 3.12
CA GLY A 96 7.05 0.12 2.76
C GLY A 96 8.27 0.40 3.64
N ALA A 97 8.55 1.67 3.96
CA ALA A 97 9.62 2.02 4.90
C ALA A 97 9.40 1.39 6.29
N GLN A 98 8.16 1.30 6.75
CA GLN A 98 7.82 0.66 8.02
C GLN A 98 7.92 -0.88 7.97
N SER A 99 7.55 -1.50 6.85
CA SER A 99 7.77 -2.93 6.64
C SER A 99 9.26 -3.28 6.67
N LEU A 100 10.12 -2.41 6.15
CA LEU A 100 11.56 -2.58 6.24
C LEU A 100 12.06 -2.44 7.68
N ARG A 101 11.58 -1.44 8.42
CA ARG A 101 11.85 -1.31 9.86
C ARG A 101 11.48 -2.57 10.65
N ASP A 102 10.40 -3.27 10.30
CA ASP A 102 10.02 -4.52 10.99
C ASP A 102 10.91 -5.72 10.61
N ALA A 103 11.66 -5.63 9.52
CA ALA A 103 12.49 -6.71 9.00
C ALA A 103 13.97 -6.57 9.37
N THR A 104 14.42 -5.42 9.89
CA THR A 104 15.81 -5.16 10.25
C THR A 104 15.94 -4.15 11.39
N THR A 105 17.04 -4.21 12.13
CA THR A 105 17.40 -3.23 13.16
C THR A 105 18.22 -2.06 12.61
N ALA A 106 18.67 -2.14 11.35
CA ALA A 106 19.45 -1.07 10.72
C ALA A 106 18.62 0.21 10.57
N ARG A 107 19.32 1.35 10.51
CA ARG A 107 18.68 2.67 10.34
C ARG A 107 17.90 2.72 9.02
N ILE A 108 16.70 3.31 9.04
CA ILE A 108 15.85 3.47 7.86
C ILE A 108 15.73 4.95 7.48
N VAL A 109 15.96 5.27 6.22
CA VAL A 109 15.78 6.60 5.63
C VAL A 109 14.80 6.49 4.46
N ALA A 110 13.67 7.19 4.55
CA ALA A 110 12.70 7.26 3.46
C ALA A 110 13.15 8.26 2.40
N GLY A 111 13.38 7.80 1.16
CA GLY A 111 13.76 8.63 0.03
C GLY A 111 12.59 9.17 -0.80
N THR A 112 11.35 8.88 -0.41
CA THR A 112 10.15 9.44 -1.04
C THR A 112 9.16 9.96 0.01
N ASP A 113 8.35 10.93 -0.40
CA ASP A 113 7.18 11.42 0.34
C ASP A 113 5.91 10.77 -0.23
N SER A 114 5.08 10.20 0.65
CA SER A 114 3.77 9.64 0.27
C SER A 114 2.74 10.75 0.25
N LEU A 115 2.13 11.01 -0.91
CA LEU A 115 1.21 12.13 -1.09
C LEU A 115 -0.24 11.71 -0.82
N PHE A 116 -0.78 10.77 -1.61
CA PHE A 116 -2.17 10.33 -1.52
C PHE A 116 -2.39 8.99 -2.24
N LEU A 117 -3.56 8.38 -2.03
CA LEU A 117 -4.01 7.25 -2.85
C LEU A 117 -4.56 7.79 -4.18
N GLY A 118 -3.89 7.47 -5.28
CA GLY A 118 -4.23 8.04 -6.58
C GLY A 118 -4.39 7.02 -7.71
N ASN A 119 -4.94 7.55 -8.80
CA ASN A 119 -5.06 6.91 -10.09
C ASN A 119 -4.15 7.64 -11.09
N SER A 120 -3.62 6.89 -12.07
CA SER A 120 -2.85 7.44 -13.19
C SER A 120 -3.85 7.85 -14.27
N LEU A 121 -3.82 9.11 -14.68
CA LEU A 121 -4.58 9.58 -15.84
C LEU A 121 -3.75 9.37 -17.12
N ARG A 122 -2.47 9.70 -17.02
CA ARG A 122 -1.41 9.50 -18.01
C ARG A 122 -0.07 9.54 -17.28
N ARG A 123 1.02 9.29 -18.00
CA ARG A 123 2.38 9.31 -17.44
C ARG A 123 2.63 10.64 -16.71
N LEU A 124 3.05 10.57 -15.45
CA LEU A 124 3.31 11.71 -14.55
C LEU A 124 2.11 12.63 -14.26
N ASP A 125 0.89 12.14 -14.45
CA ASP A 125 -0.34 12.87 -14.14
C ASP A 125 -1.26 12.00 -13.27
N TYR A 126 -1.42 12.42 -12.02
CA TYR A 126 -2.05 11.62 -10.98
C TYR A 126 -3.17 12.38 -10.31
N GLU A 127 -4.22 11.64 -9.97
CA GLU A 127 -5.42 12.22 -9.42
C GLU A 127 -5.93 11.41 -8.23
N GLU A 128 -6.23 12.08 -7.12
CA GLU A 128 -6.88 11.46 -5.98
C GLU A 128 -8.35 11.15 -6.30
N LYS A 129 -8.72 9.88 -6.18
CA LYS A 129 -10.11 9.40 -6.39
C LYS A 129 -10.71 8.67 -5.19
N CYS A 130 -9.92 8.41 -4.14
CA CYS A 130 -10.38 7.73 -2.94
C CYS A 130 -9.64 8.27 -1.70
N SER A 131 -10.40 8.60 -0.66
CA SER A 131 -9.89 9.13 0.61
C SER A 131 -9.68 8.06 1.68
N LEU A 132 -9.89 6.77 1.36
CA LEU A 132 -9.79 5.65 2.32
C LEU A 132 -10.64 5.84 3.58
N CYS A 133 -11.86 6.33 3.42
CA CYS A 133 -12.75 6.76 4.50
C CYS A 133 -13.55 5.62 5.18
N GLY A 134 -13.21 4.35 4.92
CA GLY A 134 -13.76 3.18 5.64
C GLY A 134 -15.20 2.76 5.28
N GLU A 135 -15.96 3.60 4.60
CA GLU A 135 -17.32 3.30 4.15
C GLU A 135 -17.48 3.83 2.72
N CYS A 136 -17.64 2.92 1.75
CA CYS A 136 -17.85 3.32 0.36
C CYS A 136 -19.29 3.79 0.14
N VAL A 137 -19.46 4.89 -0.59
CA VAL A 137 -20.78 5.47 -0.95
C VAL A 137 -20.89 5.77 -2.45
N ILE A 138 -19.92 5.29 -3.24
CA ILE A 138 -19.69 5.72 -4.62
C ILE A 138 -20.84 5.33 -5.57
N ASP A 139 -21.55 4.27 -5.23
CA ASP A 139 -22.73 3.73 -5.91
C ASP A 139 -23.90 4.72 -5.94
N ARG A 140 -24.01 5.55 -4.90
CA ARG A 140 -25.06 6.57 -4.74
C ARG A 140 -24.82 7.80 -5.62
N PHE A 141 -23.58 8.01 -6.06
CA PHE A 141 -23.15 9.24 -6.73
C PHE A 141 -22.66 8.99 -8.16
N GLY A 142 -23.27 8.03 -8.86
CA GLY A 142 -22.96 7.76 -10.28
C GLY A 142 -21.50 7.34 -10.53
N GLY A 143 -20.82 6.78 -9.53
CA GLY A 143 -19.41 6.39 -9.63
C GLY A 143 -18.41 7.51 -9.33
N VAL A 144 -18.84 8.67 -8.85
CA VAL A 144 -17.97 9.78 -8.46
C VAL A 144 -17.92 9.87 -6.93
N CYS A 145 -16.74 9.78 -6.33
CA CYS A 145 -16.61 9.87 -4.87
C CYS A 145 -16.70 11.34 -4.41
N PRO A 146 -17.78 11.79 -3.74
CA PRO A 146 -17.89 13.20 -3.34
C PRO A 146 -16.87 13.57 -2.25
N VAL A 147 -16.45 12.61 -1.42
CA VAL A 147 -15.46 12.83 -0.35
C VAL A 147 -14.08 13.16 -0.92
N ALA A 148 -13.60 12.39 -1.90
CA ALA A 148 -12.28 12.58 -2.50
C ALA A 148 -12.28 13.66 -3.59
N ARG A 149 -13.38 13.74 -4.36
CA ARG A 149 -13.43 14.58 -5.56
C ARG A 149 -13.91 16.00 -5.27
N CYS A 150 -14.72 16.24 -4.24
CA CYS A 150 -15.11 17.59 -3.86
C CYS A 150 -14.04 18.23 -2.97
N SER A 151 -13.61 19.46 -3.28
CA SER A 151 -12.64 20.19 -2.42
C SER A 151 -13.16 20.47 -1.01
N LYS A 152 -14.49 20.38 -0.80
CA LYS A 152 -15.15 20.49 0.51
C LYS A 152 -15.52 19.13 1.13
N GLY A 153 -15.34 18.02 0.41
CA GLY A 153 -15.71 16.68 0.86
C GLY A 153 -17.21 16.48 1.17
N LEU A 154 -18.10 17.29 0.58
CA LEU A 154 -19.51 17.33 0.93
C LEU A 154 -20.26 16.10 0.41
N LEU A 155 -20.90 15.36 1.32
CA LEU A 155 -21.77 14.23 0.98
C LEU A 155 -23.14 14.67 0.46
N ASN A 156 -23.63 15.83 0.90
CA ASN A 156 -24.88 16.46 0.46
C ASN A 156 -24.54 17.80 -0.20
N GLY A 157 -24.49 17.84 -1.53
CA GLY A 157 -24.32 19.05 -2.32
C GLY A 157 -25.44 19.18 -3.35
N PRO A 158 -25.32 20.08 -4.34
CA PRO A 158 -24.20 20.98 -4.59
C PRO A 158 -24.08 22.10 -3.53
N CYS A 159 -22.90 22.70 -3.40
CA CYS A 159 -22.63 23.81 -2.45
C CYS A 159 -22.86 25.21 -3.00
N GLY A 160 -23.44 25.36 -4.19
CA GLY A 160 -23.57 26.66 -4.90
C GLY A 160 -22.29 27.16 -5.57
N GLY A 161 -21.11 26.80 -5.07
CA GLY A 161 -19.79 27.18 -5.61
C GLY A 161 -19.33 26.50 -6.90
N THR A 162 -20.24 26.28 -7.85
CA THR A 162 -19.92 25.72 -9.18
C THR A 162 -19.97 26.86 -10.20
N ASP A 163 -18.93 26.99 -11.02
CA ASP A 163 -18.88 27.95 -12.12
C ASP A 163 -18.58 27.23 -13.45
N HIS A 164 -19.50 27.31 -14.42
CA HIS A 164 -19.41 26.60 -15.71
C HIS A 164 -18.96 25.12 -15.63
N GLY A 165 -19.35 24.42 -14.56
CA GLY A 165 -18.99 23.01 -14.32
C GLY A 165 -17.66 22.79 -13.56
N MET A 166 -16.95 23.86 -13.20
CA MET A 166 -15.70 23.87 -12.44
C MET A 166 -15.93 24.25 -10.98
N CYS A 167 -14.98 23.90 -10.12
CA CYS A 167 -15.04 24.18 -8.68
C CYS A 167 -14.53 25.59 -8.35
N GLU A 168 -15.24 26.35 -7.52
CA GLU A 168 -14.79 27.70 -7.08
C GLU A 168 -13.42 27.69 -6.36
N VAL A 169 -13.08 26.61 -5.67
CA VAL A 169 -11.82 26.50 -4.91
C VAL A 169 -10.62 26.30 -5.84
N ASN A 170 -10.85 25.66 -7.00
CA ASN A 170 -9.82 25.44 -8.00
C ASN A 170 -10.47 25.45 -9.40
N PRO A 171 -10.32 26.55 -10.15
CA PRO A 171 -10.91 26.69 -11.48
C PRO A 171 -10.44 25.64 -12.50
N ASN A 172 -9.32 24.96 -12.26
CA ASN A 172 -8.82 23.87 -13.11
C ASN A 172 -9.40 22.49 -12.75
N LYS A 173 -10.23 22.41 -11.71
CA LYS A 173 -10.80 21.16 -11.20
C LYS A 173 -12.29 21.06 -11.54
N PRO A 174 -12.73 20.03 -12.28
CA PRO A 174 -14.16 19.78 -12.49
C PRO A 174 -14.91 19.63 -11.17
N CYS A 175 -16.07 20.26 -11.07
CA CYS A 175 -16.91 20.17 -9.89
C CYS A 175 -17.44 18.73 -9.74
N ALA A 176 -17.17 18.11 -8.59
CA ALA A 176 -17.65 16.75 -8.31
C ALA A 176 -19.17 16.62 -8.49
N TRP A 177 -19.94 17.63 -8.07
CA TRP A 177 -21.41 17.60 -8.16
C TRP A 177 -21.93 17.78 -9.59
N THR A 178 -21.24 18.54 -10.44
CA THR A 178 -21.53 18.54 -11.88
C THR A 178 -21.29 17.17 -12.49
N MET A 179 -20.18 16.51 -12.14
CA MET A 179 -19.90 15.15 -12.61
C MET A 179 -20.95 14.14 -12.12
N VAL A 180 -21.37 14.21 -10.85
CA VAL A 180 -22.41 13.35 -10.29
C VAL A 180 -23.73 13.54 -11.03
N TYR A 181 -24.16 14.80 -11.25
CA TYR A 181 -25.39 15.11 -11.96
C TYR A 181 -25.39 14.52 -13.38
N GLU A 182 -24.34 14.76 -14.16
CA GLU A 182 -24.26 14.24 -15.54
C GLU A 182 -24.26 12.71 -15.57
N ARG A 183 -23.55 12.06 -14.63
CA ARG A 183 -23.51 10.60 -14.52
C ARG A 183 -24.86 10.00 -14.14
N LEU A 184 -25.57 10.59 -13.17
CA LEU A 184 -26.90 10.12 -12.76
C LEU A 184 -27.96 10.41 -13.84
N LYS A 185 -27.86 11.55 -14.54
CA LYS A 185 -28.72 11.88 -15.69
C LYS A 185 -28.60 10.82 -16.79
N GLN A 186 -27.37 10.45 -17.16
CA GLN A 186 -27.11 9.39 -18.15
C GLN A 186 -27.66 8.02 -17.70
N GLN A 187 -27.75 7.78 -16.40
CA GLN A 187 -28.27 6.52 -15.83
C GLN A 187 -29.79 6.54 -15.58
N GLY A 188 -30.48 7.67 -15.81
CA GLY A 188 -31.90 7.82 -15.45
C GLY A 188 -32.16 7.82 -13.94
N ARG A 189 -31.18 8.18 -13.12
CA ARG A 189 -31.19 8.10 -11.64
C ARG A 189 -31.17 9.46 -10.95
N LEU A 190 -31.78 10.48 -11.56
CA LEU A 190 -31.77 11.84 -11.00
C LEU A 190 -32.49 11.95 -9.65
N ASP A 191 -33.42 11.06 -9.34
CA ASP A 191 -34.10 11.05 -8.04
C ASP A 191 -33.16 10.75 -6.87
N ASP A 192 -32.02 10.09 -7.11
CA ASP A 192 -31.00 9.84 -6.08
C ASP A 192 -30.43 11.16 -5.51
N LEU A 193 -30.45 12.26 -6.29
CA LEU A 193 -30.01 13.58 -5.82
C LEU A 193 -30.93 14.22 -4.78
N LYS A 194 -32.17 13.73 -4.65
CA LYS A 194 -33.13 14.21 -3.64
C LYS A 194 -32.90 13.57 -2.27
N VAL A 195 -32.09 12.51 -2.22
CA VAL A 195 -31.81 11.77 -0.99
C VAL A 195 -30.81 12.54 -0.13
N ILE A 196 -31.22 12.87 1.10
CA ILE A 196 -30.31 13.42 2.09
C ILE A 196 -29.58 12.28 2.79
N HIS A 197 -28.26 12.27 2.69
CA HIS A 197 -27.44 11.26 3.33
C HIS A 197 -27.04 11.65 4.75
N PRO A 198 -27.03 10.70 5.70
CA PRO A 198 -26.53 10.95 7.04
C PRO A 198 -25.02 11.25 7.02
N PRO A 199 -24.47 11.88 8.07
CA PRO A 199 -23.04 12.05 8.22
C PRO A 199 -22.29 10.73 8.06
N LYS A 200 -21.14 10.79 7.39
CA LYS A 200 -20.29 9.62 7.16
C LYS A 200 -19.81 9.01 8.48
N ARG A 201 -19.76 7.67 8.51
CA ARG A 201 -19.22 6.90 9.64
C ARG A 201 -17.70 6.85 9.62
N TRP A 202 -17.08 7.88 10.20
CA TRP A 202 -15.62 7.99 10.30
C TRP A 202 -15.00 7.03 11.32
N ASP A 203 -15.81 6.43 12.20
CA ASP A 203 -15.38 5.41 13.16
C ASP A 203 -14.91 4.11 12.49
N GLN A 204 -15.27 3.89 11.22
CA GLN A 204 -14.78 2.77 10.42
C GLN A 204 -13.36 3.01 9.88
N ALA A 205 -12.93 4.27 9.75
CA ALA A 205 -11.58 4.66 9.32
C ALA A 205 -10.64 4.88 10.51
N ARG A 206 -10.75 4.07 11.58
CA ARG A 206 -9.90 4.16 12.77
C ARG A 206 -8.43 4.00 12.41
N ARG A 207 -7.59 4.85 13.02
CA ARG A 207 -6.13 4.78 12.93
C ARG A 207 -5.54 4.38 14.28
N PRO A 208 -4.59 3.41 14.35
CA PRO A 208 -4.18 2.52 13.25
C PRO A 208 -5.28 1.51 12.89
N GLY A 209 -5.45 1.22 11.60
CA GLY A 209 -6.40 0.24 11.12
C GLY A 209 -5.85 -1.19 11.23
N ARG A 210 -6.70 -2.16 11.60
CA ARG A 210 -6.38 -3.59 11.58
C ARG A 210 -7.61 -4.36 11.11
N ALA A 211 -7.45 -5.24 10.13
CA ALA A 211 -8.51 -6.12 9.64
C ALA A 211 -7.96 -7.53 9.46
N GLN A 212 -8.74 -8.53 9.85
CA GLN A 212 -8.46 -9.94 9.58
C GLN A 212 -9.74 -10.59 9.07
N TRP A 213 -9.76 -10.93 7.80
CA TRP A 213 -10.86 -11.66 7.20
C TRP A 213 -10.55 -13.15 7.30
N ARG A 214 -11.41 -13.91 7.97
CA ARG A 214 -11.39 -15.37 7.89
C ARG A 214 -12.50 -15.77 6.92
N PRO A 215 -12.18 -16.42 5.80
CA PRO A 215 -13.24 -16.94 4.94
C PRO A 215 -14.10 -17.91 5.75
N GLU A 216 -15.41 -17.83 5.55
CA GLU A 216 -16.31 -18.85 6.08
C GLU A 216 -15.91 -20.18 5.48
N ARG A 217 -15.45 -21.09 6.34
CA ARG A 217 -15.18 -22.47 5.94
C ARG A 217 -16.50 -23.11 5.57
N SER A 218 -16.69 -23.46 4.29
CA SER A 218 -17.79 -24.33 3.87
C SER A 218 -17.79 -25.61 4.73
N GLU A 219 -18.96 -26.17 5.03
CA GLU A 219 -19.08 -27.39 5.82
C GLU A 219 -18.25 -28.56 5.24
N GLU A 220 -18.09 -28.57 3.92
CA GLU A 220 -17.26 -29.53 3.19
C GLU A 220 -15.77 -29.42 3.56
N SER A 221 -15.25 -28.21 3.69
CA SER A 221 -13.85 -27.98 4.14
C SER A 221 -13.62 -28.40 5.61
N ARG A 222 -14.66 -28.39 6.46
CA ARG A 222 -14.59 -28.91 7.84
C ARG A 222 -14.51 -30.44 7.87
N ARG A 223 -15.23 -31.12 6.97
CA ARG A 223 -15.26 -32.59 6.89
C ARG A 223 -13.92 -33.20 6.43
N VAL A 224 -13.19 -32.51 5.56
CA VAL A 224 -11.87 -32.97 5.10
C VAL A 224 -10.87 -33.03 6.27
N HIS A 225 -10.85 -32.01 7.15
CA HIS A 225 -9.96 -32.02 8.33
C HIS A 225 -10.33 -33.08 9.38
N THR A 226 -11.61 -33.44 9.51
CA THR A 226 -12.03 -34.52 10.41
C THR A 226 -11.70 -35.91 9.87
N ARG A 227 -11.57 -36.08 8.55
CA ARG A 227 -11.24 -37.39 7.95
C ARG A 227 -9.74 -37.70 7.95
N THR A 228 -8.87 -36.68 7.93
CA THR A 228 -7.41 -36.90 7.98
C THR A 228 -6.89 -37.25 9.38
N SER A 229 -7.69 -37.08 10.44
CA SER A 229 -7.31 -37.45 11.81
C SER A 229 -7.69 -38.89 12.19
N ALA A 230 -8.26 -39.67 11.27
CA ALA A 230 -8.70 -41.05 11.51
C ALA A 230 -7.95 -42.10 10.66
N CYS A 231 -6.69 -41.82 10.28
CA CYS A 231 -5.76 -42.89 9.91
C CYS A 231 -5.12 -43.44 11.19
N THR A 232 -5.89 -44.21 11.96
CA THR A 232 -5.32 -45.16 12.91
C THR A 232 -4.60 -46.24 12.10
N LEU A 233 -3.27 -46.28 12.16
CA LEU A 233 -2.48 -47.38 11.61
C LEU A 233 -2.89 -48.67 12.32
N PRO A 234 -3.34 -49.73 11.63
CA PRO A 234 -3.50 -51.03 12.24
C PRO A 234 -2.17 -51.80 12.20
N GLY A 235 -1.67 -52.17 13.39
CA GLY A 235 -0.73 -53.27 13.58
C GLY A 235 0.75 -52.89 13.67
N ALA A 236 1.21 -52.56 14.87
CA ALA A 236 2.59 -52.80 15.28
C ALA A 236 2.56 -53.39 16.70
N ASP A 237 3.40 -54.40 16.89
CA ASP A 237 3.83 -55.03 18.14
C ASP A 237 2.87 -56.02 18.83
N GLU A 238 3.11 -57.32 18.63
CA GLU A 238 3.36 -58.27 19.73
C GLU A 238 4.31 -59.40 19.29
N GLY A 239 5.42 -59.55 20.02
CA GLY A 239 6.47 -60.57 19.88
C GLY A 239 7.84 -59.88 20.06
N SER A 240 8.67 -60.14 21.07
CA SER A 240 8.83 -61.25 22.00
C SER A 240 9.67 -60.79 23.20
N ASP A 241 9.65 -61.59 24.28
CA ASP A 241 10.74 -61.83 25.26
C ASP A 241 10.33 -61.59 26.72
N GLU A 242 9.88 -62.66 27.38
CA GLU A 242 10.27 -62.93 28.76
C GLU A 242 10.60 -64.42 28.92
N GLY A 243 11.89 -64.70 29.04
CA GLY A 243 12.43 -65.99 29.46
C GLY A 243 13.59 -65.78 30.42
N SER A 244 13.31 -65.82 31.73
CA SER A 244 14.25 -66.31 32.75
C SER A 244 13.52 -66.53 34.08
N GLY A 245 13.54 -67.76 34.60
CA GLY A 245 13.02 -68.05 35.93
C GLY A 245 12.67 -69.52 36.22
N SER A 246 13.66 -70.41 36.12
CA SER A 246 13.85 -71.71 36.83
C SER A 246 14.19 -72.87 35.89
#